data_AF-A0A350C5R2-F1
#
_entry.id   AF-A0A350C5R2-F1
#
_cell.length_a   1.000
_cell.length_b   1.000
_cell.length_c   1.000
_cell.angle_alpha   90.00
_cell.angle_beta   90.00
_cell.angle_gamma   90.00
#
_symmetry.space_group_name_H-M   'P 1'
#
loop_
_entity.id
_entity.type
_entity.pdbx_description
1 polymer ?
#
loop_
_entity_poly.entity_id
_entity_poly.type
_entity_poly.pdbx_seq_one_letter_code
_entity_poly.pdbx_strand_id
1 'polypeptide(L)'
;QIKEYDFSKSKYWKFRYLIALIVFLLFSVRHIRRIFPFGSTYDSVAEYLNIDMFHYTGIASALILLFIINNRPAQKILTNGLWLFLGKISYSVYLAHWLVVVHVMKYWDHYIAMFPNFYLGFFCLLILVILITITCATLMYYFIEKPFINLAKRYRLFA
;
A
#
# COMPACT_ATOMS: atom_id res chain seq x y z
N GLN A 1 -14.26 7.14 23.95
CA GLN A 1 -15.37 7.35 22.98
C GLN A 1 -14.93 8.41 21.97
N ILE A 2 -14.57 8.01 20.75
CA ILE A 2 -14.32 8.97 19.67
C ILE A 2 -15.69 9.55 19.31
N LYS A 3 -15.90 10.85 19.55
CA LYS A 3 -17.13 11.55 19.13
C LYS A 3 -17.37 11.24 17.65
N GLU A 4 -18.56 10.78 17.31
CA GLU A 4 -18.99 10.61 15.92
C GLU A 4 -19.08 12.00 15.28
N TYR A 5 -17.94 12.53 14.81
CA TYR A 5 -17.90 13.74 14.02
C TYR A 5 -18.44 13.40 12.63
N ASP A 6 -19.64 13.88 12.34
CA ASP A 6 -20.30 13.65 11.06
C ASP A 6 -19.92 14.77 10.08
N PHE A 7 -18.95 14.48 9.20
CA PHE A 7 -18.48 15.44 8.19
C PHE A 7 -19.57 15.94 7.25
N SER A 8 -20.69 15.21 7.14
CA SER A 8 -21.82 15.62 6.32
C SER A 8 -22.43 16.95 6.77
N LYS A 9 -22.22 17.33 8.04
CA LYS A 9 -22.68 18.60 8.62
C LYS A 9 -21.67 19.75 8.49
N SER A 10 -20.49 19.49 7.92
CA SER A 10 -19.42 20.49 7.77
C SER A 10 -19.55 21.27 6.46
N LYS A 11 -19.27 22.58 6.50
CA LYS A 11 -19.26 23.49 5.33
C LYS A 11 -18.33 23.00 4.21
N TYR A 12 -17.31 22.22 4.56
CA TYR A 12 -16.32 21.66 3.63
C TYR A 12 -16.79 20.41 2.87
N TRP A 13 -17.95 19.83 3.23
CA TRP A 13 -18.53 18.68 2.52
C TRP A 13 -18.84 18.98 1.04
N LYS A 14 -19.24 20.22 0.74
CA LYS A 14 -19.50 20.68 -0.63
C LYS A 14 -18.28 20.53 -1.55
N PHE A 15 -17.08 20.61 -0.98
CA PHE A 15 -15.80 20.53 -1.69
C PHE A 15 -15.15 19.15 -1.59
N ARG A 16 -15.83 18.11 -1.10
CA ARG A 16 -15.25 16.76 -0.90
C ARG A 16 -14.57 16.17 -2.14
N TYR A 17 -15.14 16.40 -3.32
CA TYR A 17 -14.57 15.94 -4.59
C TYR A 17 -13.35 16.77 -5.00
N LEU A 18 -13.34 18.07 -4.69
CA LEU A 18 -12.19 18.94 -4.92
C LEU A 18 -11.03 18.61 -3.97
N ILE A 19 -11.32 18.30 -2.70
CA ILE A 19 -10.32 17.81 -1.74
C ILE A 19 -9.76 16.47 -2.20
N ALA A 20 -10.61 15.53 -2.63
CA ALA A 20 -10.16 14.25 -3.16
C ALA A 20 -9.29 14.42 -4.42
N LEU A 21 -9.65 15.35 -5.31
CA LEU A 21 -8.87 15.66 -6.51
C LEU A 21 -7.51 16.29 -6.16
N ILE A 22 -7.46 17.21 -5.20
CA ILE A 22 -6.19 17.78 -4.69
C ILE A 22 -5.31 16.70 -4.08
N VAL A 23 -5.88 15.81 -3.25
CA VAL A 23 -5.16 14.69 -2.63
C VAL A 23 -4.63 13.73 -3.70
N PHE A 24 -5.43 13.43 -4.71
CA PHE A 24 -5.03 12.58 -5.83
C PHE A 24 -3.91 13.21 -6.65
N LEU A 25 -3.99 14.53 -6.93
CA LEU A 25 -2.93 15.26 -7.60
C LEU A 25 -1.65 15.25 -6.76
N LEU A 26 -1.72 15.55 -5.46
CA LEU A 26 -0.57 15.51 -4.55
C LEU A 26 0.09 14.13 -4.51
N PHE A 27 -0.70 13.06 -4.47
CA PHE A 27 -0.18 11.69 -4.54
C PHE A 27 0.48 11.41 -5.90
N SER A 28 -0.09 11.95 -6.97
CA SER A 28 0.38 11.78 -8.35
C SER A 28 1.56 12.68 -8.73
N VAL A 29 1.89 13.72 -7.95
CA VAL A 29 3.03 14.63 -8.19
C VAL A 29 4.33 13.85 -8.41
N ARG A 30 4.52 12.73 -7.69
CA ARG A 30 5.69 11.86 -7.86
C ARG A 30 5.78 11.22 -9.25
N HIS A 31 4.64 10.81 -9.81
CA HIS A 31 4.58 10.28 -11.18
C HIS A 31 4.70 11.39 -12.22
N ILE A 32 4.08 12.55 -11.97
CA ILE A 32 4.11 13.70 -12.88
C ILE A 32 5.53 14.23 -13.04
N ARG A 33 6.31 14.39 -11.95
CA ARG A 33 7.73 14.82 -12.05
C ARG A 33 8.59 13.84 -12.84
N ARG A 34 8.25 12.55 -12.85
CA ARG A 34 8.98 11.54 -13.62
C ARG A 34 8.77 11.69 -15.12
N ILE A 35 7.63 12.24 -15.53
CA ILE A 35 7.25 12.42 -16.94
C ILE A 35 7.59 13.85 -17.40
N PHE A 36 7.47 14.84 -16.51
CA PHE A 36 7.78 16.24 -16.75
C PHE A 36 8.71 16.76 -15.65
N PRO A 37 10.01 17.01 -15.94
CA PRO A 37 10.89 17.63 -14.97
C PRO A 37 10.40 19.05 -14.70
N PHE A 38 10.04 19.32 -13.44
CA PHE A 38 9.79 20.68 -13.00
C PHE A 38 11.12 21.45 -13.11
N GLY A 39 11.12 22.61 -13.77
CA GLY A 39 12.35 23.33 -14.12
C GLY A 39 13.24 23.65 -12.91
N SER A 40 14.50 24.01 -13.19
CA SER A 40 15.59 24.19 -12.21
C SER A 40 15.26 25.11 -11.02
N THR A 41 14.40 26.11 -11.20
CA THR A 41 13.95 27.01 -10.13
C THR A 41 13.20 26.28 -9.00
N TYR A 42 12.40 25.25 -9.34
CA TYR A 42 11.70 24.44 -8.34
C TYR A 42 12.68 23.56 -7.55
N ASP A 43 13.65 22.97 -8.25
CA ASP A 43 14.65 22.11 -7.63
C ASP A 43 15.54 22.88 -6.65
N SER A 44 15.99 24.10 -7.00
CA SER A 44 16.77 24.95 -6.09
C SER A 44 16.02 25.36 -4.82
N VAL A 45 14.72 25.68 -4.94
CA VAL A 45 13.89 26.08 -3.78
C VAL A 45 13.55 24.88 -2.90
N ALA A 46 13.27 23.72 -3.50
CA ALA A 46 13.00 22.49 -2.78
C ALA A 46 14.24 22.00 -2.00
N GLU A 47 15.42 22.10 -2.60
CA GLU A 47 16.70 21.78 -1.97
C GLU A 47 17.00 22.72 -0.80
N TYR A 48 16.76 24.03 -0.96
CA TYR A 48 16.93 25.03 0.10
C TYR A 48 16.00 24.77 1.31
N LEU A 49 14.76 24.37 1.05
CA LEU A 49 13.78 24.08 2.10
C LEU A 49 13.86 22.64 2.65
N ASN A 50 14.78 21.82 2.13
CA ASN A 50 14.89 20.39 2.46
C ASN A 50 13.57 19.60 2.28
N ILE A 51 12.70 20.06 1.38
CA ILE A 51 11.40 19.44 1.15
C ILE A 51 11.57 18.33 0.12
N ASP A 52 11.77 17.12 0.63
CA ASP A 52 11.75 15.93 -0.22
C ASP A 52 10.35 15.55 -0.71
N MET A 53 10.32 14.81 -1.82
CA MET A 53 9.14 14.15 -2.39
C MET A 53 8.34 13.30 -1.37
N PHE A 54 9.01 12.81 -0.33
CA PHE A 54 8.39 12.04 0.75
C PHE A 54 7.43 12.88 1.58
N HIS A 55 7.66 14.19 1.74
CA HIS A 55 6.77 15.08 2.48
C HIS A 55 5.42 15.25 1.78
N TYR A 56 5.42 15.43 0.46
CA TYR A 56 4.17 15.58 -0.32
C TYR A 56 3.32 14.31 -0.28
N THR A 57 3.95 13.15 -0.48
CA THR A 57 3.24 11.84 -0.40
C THR A 57 2.80 11.51 1.03
N GLY A 58 3.59 11.89 2.04
CA GLY A 58 3.23 11.79 3.45
C GLY A 58 1.98 12.61 3.80
N ILE A 59 1.95 13.89 3.43
CA ILE A 59 0.79 14.78 3.63
C ILE A 59 -0.43 14.24 2.89
N ALA A 60 -0.26 13.78 1.65
CA ALA A 60 -1.36 13.16 0.89
C ALA A 60 -1.91 11.93 1.62
N SER A 61 -1.04 11.03 2.12
CA SER A 61 -1.47 9.84 2.86
C SER A 61 -2.19 10.19 4.16
N ALA A 62 -1.74 11.21 4.90
CA ALA A 62 -2.41 11.70 6.10
C ALA A 62 -3.82 12.23 5.79
N LEU A 63 -3.98 12.98 4.70
CA LEU A 63 -5.29 13.47 4.26
C LEU A 63 -6.22 12.33 3.83
N ILE A 64 -5.69 11.30 3.16
CA ILE A 64 -6.46 10.08 2.81
C ILE A 64 -6.93 9.37 4.08
N LEU A 65 -6.06 9.21 5.08
CA LEU A 65 -6.42 8.58 6.35
C LEU A 65 -7.50 9.39 7.09
N LEU A 66 -7.35 10.71 7.17
CA LEU A 66 -8.37 11.59 7.76
C LEU A 66 -9.72 11.47 7.02
N PHE A 67 -9.70 11.40 5.70
CA PHE A 67 -10.90 11.18 4.90
C PHE A 67 -11.57 9.83 5.22
N ILE A 68 -10.79 8.74 5.32
CA ILE A 68 -11.30 7.41 5.65
C ILE A 68 -11.87 7.36 7.07
N ILE A 69 -11.19 7.94 8.07
CA ILE A 69 -11.63 7.97 9.49
C ILE A 69 -13.00 8.65 9.65
N ASN A 70 -13.35 9.50 8.70
CA ASN A 70 -14.50 10.38 8.81
C ASN A 70 -15.60 10.01 7.79
N ASN A 71 -15.39 8.94 7.00
CA ASN A 71 -16.33 8.45 6.00
C ASN A 71 -16.73 7.00 6.27
N ARG A 72 -17.90 6.79 6.89
CA ARG A 72 -18.41 5.46 7.27
C ARG A 72 -18.47 4.42 6.13
N PRO A 73 -18.93 4.72 4.91
CA PRO A 73 -18.89 3.74 3.82
C PRO A 73 -17.47 3.34 3.44
N ALA A 74 -16.51 4.27 3.45
CA ALA A 74 -15.11 3.95 3.21
C ALA A 74 -14.57 3.02 4.29
N GLN A 75 -14.88 3.28 5.57
CA GLN A 75 -14.55 2.37 6.66
C GLN A 75 -15.15 0.99 6.45
N LYS A 76 -16.45 0.89 6.12
CA LYS A 76 -17.12 -0.39 5.87
C LYS A 76 -16.44 -1.21 4.78
N ILE A 77 -15.98 -0.56 3.71
CA ILE A 77 -15.22 -1.22 2.64
C ILE A 77 -13.89 -1.75 3.20
N LEU A 78 -13.11 -0.92 3.90
CA LEU A 78 -11.81 -1.31 4.45
C LEU A 78 -11.91 -2.33 5.59
N THR A 79 -13.01 -2.34 6.34
CA THR A 79 -13.28 -3.31 7.41
C THR A 79 -13.99 -4.56 6.90
N ASN A 80 -14.14 -4.74 5.58
CA ASN A 80 -14.66 -5.99 5.04
C ASN A 80 -13.67 -7.14 5.31
N GLY A 81 -14.18 -8.37 5.43
CA GLY A 81 -13.39 -9.55 5.83
C GLY A 81 -12.15 -9.79 4.97
N LEU A 82 -12.25 -9.58 3.65
CA LEU A 82 -11.13 -9.73 2.72
C LEU A 82 -10.02 -8.70 2.96
N TRP A 83 -10.38 -7.41 3.11
CA TRP A 83 -9.40 -6.35 3.35
C TRP A 83 -8.75 -6.47 4.73
N LEU A 84 -9.52 -6.86 5.74
CA LEU A 84 -8.98 -7.18 7.07
C LEU A 84 -8.04 -8.39 7.03
N PHE A 85 -8.37 -9.42 6.24
CA PHE A 85 -7.49 -10.57 6.06
C PHE A 85 -6.17 -10.19 5.39
N LEU A 86 -6.22 -9.46 4.27
CA LEU A 86 -5.04 -8.94 3.58
C LEU A 86 -4.20 -8.04 4.49
N GLY A 87 -4.85 -7.19 5.30
CA GLY A 87 -4.19 -6.36 6.30
C GLY A 87 -3.46 -7.19 7.37
N LYS A 88 -4.07 -8.26 7.87
CA LYS A 88 -3.44 -9.16 8.86
C LYS A 88 -2.21 -9.87 8.31
N ILE A 89 -2.25 -10.34 7.06
CA ILE A 89 -1.10 -11.04 6.45
C ILE A 89 -0.10 -10.08 5.78
N SER A 90 -0.35 -8.77 5.79
CA SER A 90 0.43 -7.78 5.02
C SER A 90 1.94 -7.82 5.31
N TYR A 91 2.31 -7.99 6.58
CA TYR A 91 3.70 -8.14 6.98
C TYR A 91 4.32 -9.42 6.42
N SER A 92 3.61 -10.55 6.57
CA SER A 92 4.02 -11.83 5.99
C SER A 92 4.13 -11.76 4.45
N VAL A 93 3.23 -11.03 3.78
CA VAL A 93 3.28 -10.78 2.33
C VAL A 93 4.53 -10.00 1.95
N TYR A 94 4.88 -8.94 2.67
CA TYR A 94 6.09 -8.16 2.37
C TYR A 94 7.35 -9.02 2.39
N LEU A 95 7.50 -9.88 3.41
CA LEU A 95 8.65 -10.78 3.53
C LEU A 95 8.64 -11.87 2.45
N ALA A 96 7.51 -12.55 2.25
CA ALA A 96 7.39 -13.62 1.26
C ALA A 96 7.56 -13.11 -0.17
N HIS A 97 6.99 -11.93 -0.47
CA HIS A 97 7.03 -11.32 -1.80
C HIS A 97 8.46 -11.12 -2.28
N TRP A 98 9.32 -10.54 -1.43
CA TRP A 98 10.72 -10.31 -1.79
C TRP A 98 11.43 -11.63 -2.13
N LEU A 99 11.26 -12.67 -1.32
CA LEU A 99 11.86 -13.99 -1.55
C LEU A 99 11.35 -14.63 -2.86
N VAL A 100 10.05 -14.59 -3.10
CA VAL A 100 9.44 -15.16 -4.31
C VAL A 100 9.91 -14.42 -5.55
N VAL A 101 9.91 -13.08 -5.54
CA VAL A 101 10.35 -12.26 -6.69
C VAL A 101 11.82 -12.50 -6.99
N VAL A 102 12.70 -12.52 -6.00
CA VAL A 102 14.14 -12.78 -6.22
C VAL A 102 14.34 -14.17 -6.85
N HIS A 103 13.62 -15.18 -6.37
CA HIS A 103 13.70 -16.53 -6.95
C HIS A 103 13.22 -16.55 -8.40
N VAL A 104 12.08 -15.94 -8.68
CA VAL A 104 11.50 -15.89 -10.03
C VAL A 104 12.39 -15.11 -11.00
N MET A 105 12.96 -13.97 -10.58
CA MET A 105 13.88 -13.19 -11.40
C MET A 105 15.16 -13.96 -11.71
N LYS A 106 15.66 -14.78 -10.78
CA LYS A 106 16.84 -15.63 -11.01
C LYS A 106 16.63 -16.67 -12.12
N TYR A 107 15.42 -17.21 -12.24
CA TYR A 107 15.08 -18.24 -13.23
C TYR A 107 14.15 -17.71 -14.33
N TRP A 108 14.17 -16.39 -14.57
CA TRP A 108 13.26 -15.72 -15.48
C TRP A 108 13.27 -16.31 -16.89
N ASP A 109 14.46 -16.45 -17.48
CA ASP A 109 14.63 -16.94 -18.85
C ASP A 109 14.11 -18.38 -18.99
N HIS A 110 14.30 -19.20 -17.95
CA HIS A 110 13.80 -20.58 -17.93
C HIS A 110 12.27 -20.63 -17.94
N TYR A 111 11.61 -19.79 -17.14
CA TYR A 111 10.14 -19.78 -17.07
C TYR A 111 9.50 -19.15 -18.30
N ILE A 112 10.07 -18.07 -18.85
CA ILE A 112 9.55 -17.42 -20.05
C ILE A 112 9.72 -18.32 -21.28
N ALA A 113 10.81 -19.10 -21.36
CA ALA A 113 11.03 -20.05 -22.46
C ALA A 113 9.98 -21.19 -22.52
N MET A 114 9.24 -21.45 -21.44
CA MET A 114 8.14 -22.43 -21.45
C MET A 114 6.89 -21.93 -22.21
N PHE A 115 6.80 -20.63 -22.49
CA PHE A 115 5.65 -20.04 -23.16
C PHE A 115 5.99 -19.62 -24.60
N PRO A 116 5.11 -19.89 -25.57
CA PRO A 116 5.33 -19.51 -26.97
C PRO A 116 5.23 -17.99 -27.22
N ASN A 117 4.65 -17.23 -26.28
CA ASN A 117 4.48 -15.78 -26.38
C ASN A 117 4.91 -15.11 -25.07
N PHE A 118 5.77 -14.10 -25.18
CA PHE A 118 6.29 -13.34 -24.05
C PHE A 118 5.18 -12.72 -23.18
N TYR A 119 4.16 -12.12 -23.79
CA TYR A 119 3.07 -11.47 -23.05
C TYR A 119 2.25 -12.48 -22.26
N LEU A 120 1.94 -13.63 -22.85
CA LEU A 120 1.24 -14.71 -22.15
C LEU A 120 2.08 -15.25 -20.99
N GLY A 121 3.36 -15.52 -21.21
CA GLY A 121 4.28 -15.96 -20.16
C GLY A 121 4.34 -14.96 -19.01
N PHE A 122 4.47 -13.66 -19.32
CA PHE A 122 4.49 -12.60 -18.32
C PHE A 122 3.21 -12.57 -17.46
N PHE A 123 2.02 -12.56 -18.09
CA PHE A 123 0.76 -12.50 -17.34
C PHE A 123 0.51 -13.76 -16.52
N CYS A 124 0.79 -14.95 -17.07
CA CYS A 124 0.68 -16.20 -16.33
C CYS A 124 1.61 -16.23 -15.12
N LEU A 125 2.86 -15.80 -15.31
CA LEU A 125 3.88 -15.78 -14.27
C LEU A 125 3.54 -14.75 -13.19
N LEU A 126 3.01 -13.58 -13.57
CA LEU A 126 2.53 -12.56 -12.62
C LEU A 126 1.42 -13.12 -11.71
N ILE A 127 0.41 -13.75 -12.30
CA ILE A 127 -0.70 -14.35 -11.54
C ILE A 127 -0.16 -15.44 -10.61
N LEU A 128 0.74 -16.28 -11.11
CA LEU A 128 1.36 -17.35 -10.32
C LEU A 128 2.20 -16.82 -9.16
N VAL A 129 3.00 -15.77 -9.37
CA VAL A 129 3.76 -15.08 -8.31
C VAL A 129 2.83 -14.54 -7.22
N ILE A 130 1.72 -13.91 -7.61
CA ILE A 130 0.74 -13.38 -6.65
C ILE A 130 0.12 -14.51 -5.83
N LEU A 131 -0.30 -15.59 -6.47
CA LEU A 131 -0.91 -16.75 -5.80
C LEU A 131 0.07 -17.42 -4.84
N ILE A 132 1.32 -17.66 -5.27
CA ILE A 132 2.36 -18.25 -4.44
C ILE A 132 2.68 -17.32 -3.26
N THR A 133 2.85 -16.03 -3.51
CA THR A 133 3.16 -15.04 -2.46
C THR A 133 2.07 -15.00 -1.40
N ILE A 134 0.79 -14.93 -1.79
CA ILE A 134 -0.34 -14.91 -0.85
C ILE A 134 -0.42 -16.23 -0.07
N THR A 135 -0.20 -17.37 -0.74
CA THR A 135 -0.24 -18.69 -0.10
C THR A 135 0.89 -18.83 0.92
N CYS A 136 2.14 -18.53 0.53
CA CYS A 136 3.29 -18.54 1.43
C CYS A 136 3.11 -17.57 2.60
N ALA A 137 2.62 -16.35 2.35
CA ALA A 137 2.36 -15.38 3.40
C ALA A 137 1.27 -15.85 4.37
N THR A 138 0.22 -16.50 3.86
CA THR A 138 -0.85 -17.06 4.68
C THR A 138 -0.33 -18.19 5.58
N LEU A 139 0.49 -19.09 5.03
CA LEU A 139 1.14 -20.14 5.82
C LEU A 139 2.05 -19.53 6.89
N MET A 140 2.91 -18.59 6.51
CA MET A 140 3.82 -17.91 7.45
C MET A 140 3.06 -17.20 8.58
N TYR A 141 1.94 -16.54 8.25
CA TYR A 141 1.09 -15.89 9.24
C TYR A 141 0.51 -16.88 10.25
N TYR A 142 -0.04 -18.02 9.80
CA TYR A 142 -0.68 -18.97 10.69
C TYR A 142 0.30 -19.86 11.45
N PHE A 143 1.43 -20.24 10.85
CA PHE A 143 2.41 -21.16 11.43
C PHE A 143 3.50 -20.47 12.25
N ILE A 144 3.82 -19.21 11.96
CA ILE A 144 4.91 -18.49 12.63
C ILE A 144 4.34 -17.26 13.34
N GLU A 145 3.72 -16.33 12.62
CA GLU A 145 3.35 -15.04 13.20
C GLU A 145 2.34 -15.18 14.35
N LYS A 146 1.22 -15.87 14.10
CA LYS A 146 0.14 -16.07 15.07
C LYS A 146 0.58 -16.84 16.35
N PRO A 147 1.31 -17.97 16.29
CA PRO A 147 1.75 -18.66 17.50
C PRO A 147 2.75 -17.84 18.30
N PHE A 148 3.68 -17.13 17.65
CA PHE A 148 4.65 -16.28 18.35
C PHE A 148 3.99 -15.08 19.03
N ILE A 149 2.99 -14.44 18.40
CA ILE A 149 2.18 -13.39 19.03
C ILE A 149 1.46 -13.93 20.28
N ASN A 150 0.87 -15.11 20.17
CA ASN A 150 0.17 -15.73 21.31
C ASN A 150 1.13 -16.11 22.43
N LEU A 151 2.33 -16.59 22.09
CA LEU A 151 3.39 -16.91 23.04
C LEU A 151 3.86 -15.67 23.80
N ALA A 152 4.12 -14.57 23.08
CA ALA A 152 4.53 -13.31 23.68
C ALA A 152 3.48 -12.74 24.64
N LYS A 153 2.19 -12.82 24.27
CA LYS A 153 1.08 -12.44 25.15
C LYS A 153 1.01 -13.30 26.40
N ARG A 154 1.21 -14.62 26.26
CA ARG A 154 1.19 -15.56 27.39
C ARG A 154 2.28 -15.26 28.41
N TYR A 155 3.48 -14.91 27.96
CA TYR A 155 4.61 -14.61 28.85
C TYR A 155 4.69 -13.15 29.30
N ARG A 156 3.67 -12.32 28.99
CA ARG A 156 3.66 -10.88 29.34
C ARG A 156 4.96 -10.16 28.97
N LEU A 157 5.61 -10.55 27.88
CA LEU A 157 6.84 -9.90 27.41
C LEU A 157 6.60 -8.44 26.97
N PHE A 158 5.34 -8.02 26.88
CA PHE A 158 4.89 -6.68 26.51
C PHE A 158 3.84 -6.12 27.48
N ALA A 159 4.00 -6.39 28.79
CA ALA A 159 3.20 -5.74 29.85
C ALA A 159 4.05 -4.74 30.63
#